data_AF-A0A4Y4K146-F1
#
_entry.id   AF-A0A4Y4K146-F1
#
_cell.length_a   1.000
_cell.length_b   1.000
_cell.length_c   1.000
_cell.angle_alpha   90.00
_cell.angle_beta   90.00
_cell.angle_gamma   90.00
#
_symmetry.space_group_name_H-M   'P 1'
#
loop_
_entity.id
_entity.type
_entity.pdbx_description
1 polymer ?
#
loop_
_entity_poly.entity_id
_entity_poly.type
_entity_poly.pdbx_seq_one_letter_code
_entity_poly.pdbx_strand_id
1 'polypeptide(L)' 'MSSTALVRGMGSFFKECGHPRPRWSKCPHLYRIRYRPAAGKQVKESGFATQDKAIARLTEVYNAKKAVPRG' A
#
# COMPACT_ATOMS: atom_id res chain seq x y z
N MET A 1 5.23 -1.13 14.61
CA MET A 1 4.49 -1.18 13.32
C MET A 1 5.51 -1.27 12.18
N SER A 2 5.71 -2.45 11.57
CA SER A 2 6.64 -2.56 10.43
C SER A 2 5.92 -2.18 9.14
N SER A 3 6.49 -1.23 8.39
CA SER A 3 5.97 -0.78 7.10
C SER A 3 7.04 -1.01 6.04
N THR A 4 6.69 -1.60 4.90
CA THR A 4 7.60 -1.66 3.76
C THR A 4 7.25 -0.50 2.84
N ALA A 5 8.17 0.46 2.73
CA ALA A 5 8.03 1.58 1.83
C ALA A 5 8.43 1.14 0.41
N LEU A 6 7.58 1.44 -0.58
CA LEU A 6 7.92 1.29 -1.99
C LEU A 6 8.61 2.58 -2.50
N VAL A 7 8.91 2.60 -3.80
CA VAL A 7 9.47 3.75 -4.53
C VAL A 7 8.84 5.06 -4.05
N ARG A 8 9.68 6.08 -3.87
CA ARG A 8 9.27 7.44 -3.45
C ARG A 8 8.07 7.91 -4.28
N GLY A 9 6.90 8.01 -3.66
CA GLY A 9 5.66 8.48 -4.28
C GLY A 9 4.60 7.42 -4.60
N MET A 10 4.93 6.11 -4.57
CA MET A 10 3.93 5.03 -4.72
C MET A 10 3.10 4.84 -3.45
N GLY A 11 3.75 4.79 -2.29
CA GLY A 11 3.09 4.52 -1.01
C GLY A 11 3.82 3.46 -0.19
N SER A 12 3.15 2.95 0.83
CA SER A 12 3.68 1.92 1.73
C SER A 12 2.59 0.91 2.03
N PHE A 13 2.94 -0.36 2.15
CA PHE A 13 2.02 -1.40 2.61
C PHE A 13 2.49 -1.95 3.97
N PHE A 14 1.53 -2.31 4.80
CA PHE A 14 1.72 -2.77 6.17
C PHE A 14 0.57 -3.68 6.57
N LYS A 15 0.81 -4.60 7.50
CA LYS A 15 -0.27 -5.26 8.22
C LYS A 15 -0.49 -4.51 9.52
N GLU A 16 -1.75 -4.25 9.89
CA GLU A 16 -2.09 -3.90 11.27
C GLU A 16 -2.11 -5.16 12.12
N CYS A 17 -0.95 -5.78 12.24
CA CYS A 17 -0.74 -6.81 13.24
C CYS A 17 0.52 -6.44 14.03
N GLY A 18 0.51 -6.72 15.34
CA GLY A 18 1.67 -6.53 16.20
C GLY A 18 2.81 -7.52 15.91
N HIS A 19 2.68 -8.36 14.89
CA HIS A 19 3.62 -9.44 14.61
C HIS A 19 4.81 -8.96 13.76
N PRO A 20 6.02 -9.50 14.02
CA PRO A 20 7.19 -9.25 13.19
C PRO A 20 7.00 -9.85 11.78
N ARG A 21 7.66 -9.26 10.77
CA ARG A 21 7.60 -9.67 9.34
C ARG A 21 7.60 -11.19 9.07
N PRO A 22 8.42 -12.04 9.72
CA PRO A 22 8.40 -13.48 9.48
C PRO A 22 7.06 -14.17 9.81
N ARG A 23 6.24 -13.58 10.69
CA ARG A 23 4.90 -14.10 11.03
C ARG A 23 3.80 -13.57 10.11
N TRP A 24 4.08 -12.65 9.19
CA TRP A 24 3.06 -12.07 8.32
C TRP A 24 2.43 -13.09 7.37
N SER A 25 3.21 -14.06 6.88
CA SER A 25 2.73 -15.14 6.01
C SER A 25 1.74 -16.09 6.70
N LYS A 26 1.83 -16.20 8.03
CA LYS A 26 0.94 -17.04 8.85
C LYS A 26 -0.20 -16.24 9.50
N CYS A 27 -0.26 -14.94 9.25
CA CYS A 27 -1.19 -14.05 9.93
C CYS A 27 -2.48 -13.91 9.12
N PRO A 28 -3.67 -14.17 9.71
CA PRO A 28 -4.96 -14.04 9.01
C PRO A 28 -5.34 -12.59 8.69
N HIS A 29 -4.51 -11.63 9.11
CA HIS A 29 -4.73 -10.21 8.87
C HIS A 29 -4.46 -9.86 7.40
N LEU A 30 -5.42 -9.15 6.82
CA LEU A 30 -5.31 -8.54 5.51
C LEU A 30 -4.25 -7.44 5.52
N TYR A 31 -3.49 -7.34 4.44
CA TYR A 31 -2.58 -6.24 4.17
C TYR A 31 -3.38 -4.95 3.99
N ARG A 32 -2.77 -3.86 4.43
CA ARG A 32 -3.23 -2.49 4.26
C ARG A 32 -2.19 -1.71 3.48
N ILE A 33 -2.65 -0.79 2.66
CA ILE A 33 -1.82 0.15 1.92
C ILE A 33 -2.10 1.55 2.39
N ARG A 34 -1.06 2.38 2.36
CA ARG A 34 -1.13 3.82 2.63
C ARG A 34 -0.42 4.53 1.51
N TYR A 35 -1.16 5.31 0.75
CA TYR A 35 -0.64 6.02 -0.43
C TYR A 35 -1.12 7.46 -0.47
N ARG A 36 -0.46 8.27 -1.31
CA ARG A 36 -0.89 9.64 -1.61
C ARG A 36 -1.33 9.72 -3.08
N PRO A 37 -2.64 9.63 -3.36
CA PRO A 37 -3.19 9.82 -4.69
C PRO A 37 -2.94 11.25 -5.19
N ALA A 38 -3.21 11.50 -6.47
CA ALA A 38 -3.12 12.82 -7.09
C ALA A 38 -3.94 13.89 -6.36
N ALA A 39 -5.04 13.49 -5.72
CA ALA A 39 -5.94 14.33 -4.91
C ALA A 39 -5.33 14.86 -3.59
N GLY A 40 -4.04 14.62 -3.33
CA GLY A 40 -3.26 15.28 -2.27
C GLY A 40 -3.44 14.71 -0.85
N LYS A 41 -4.58 14.08 -0.53
CA LYS A 41 -4.81 13.49 0.80
C LYS A 41 -4.33 12.05 0.88
N GLN A 42 -3.56 11.73 1.93
CA GLN A 42 -3.10 10.37 2.14
C GLN A 42 -4.26 9.44 2.47
N VAL A 43 -4.43 8.39 1.68
CA VAL A 43 -5.49 7.39 1.84
C VAL A 43 -4.90 6.13 2.45
N LYS A 44 -5.64 5.53 3.38
CA LYS A 44 -5.39 4.16 3.85
C LYS A 44 -6.47 3.27 3.28
N GLU A 45 -6.06 2.19 2.63
CA GLU A 45 -6.95 1.20 2.03
C GLU A 45 -6.58 -0.18 2.58
N SER A 46 -7.59 -0.93 3.03
CA SER A 46 -7.43 -2.26 3.61
C SER A 46 -8.26 -3.27 2.84
N GLY A 47 -7.81 -4.53 2.80
CA GLY A 47 -8.57 -5.59 2.12
C GLY A 47 -7.72 -6.56 1.32
N PHE A 48 -6.39 -6.42 1.33
CA PHE A 48 -5.52 -7.20 0.46
C PHE A 48 -5.12 -8.50 1.15
N ALA A 49 -5.52 -9.65 0.59
CA ALA A 49 -5.12 -10.95 1.12
C ALA A 49 -3.61 -11.22 0.98
N THR A 50 -2.98 -10.66 -0.06
CA THR A 50 -1.57 -10.85 -0.38
C THR A 50 -0.84 -9.53 -0.51
N GLN A 51 0.48 -9.56 -0.27
CA GLN A 51 1.36 -8.42 -0.52
C GLN A 51 1.31 -7.99 -1.99
N ASP A 52 1.23 -8.95 -2.91
CA ASP A 52 1.22 -8.68 -4.34
C ASP A 52 0.00 -7.84 -4.76
N LYS A 53 -1.21 -8.18 -4.28
CA LYS A 53 -2.42 -7.38 -4.52
C LYS A 53 -2.29 -5.95 -3.95
N ALA A 54 -1.66 -5.82 -2.79
CA ALA A 54 -1.37 -4.50 -2.20
C ALA A 54 -0.39 -3.69 -3.07
N ILE A 55 0.66 -4.31 -3.61
CA ILE A 55 1.61 -3.66 -4.52
C ILE A 55 0.92 -3.29 -5.85
N ALA A 56 0.15 -4.21 -6.44
CA ALA A 56 -0.62 -3.97 -7.67
C ALA A 56 -1.53 -2.75 -7.53
N ARG A 57 -2.26 -2.64 -6.41
CA ARG A 57 -3.10 -1.48 -6.13
C ARG A 57 -2.32 -0.18 -6.00
N LEU A 58 -1.16 -0.20 -5.33
CA LEU A 58 -0.27 0.96 -5.24
C LEU A 58 0.25 1.37 -6.61
N THR A 59 0.56 0.42 -7.48
CA THR A 59 0.96 0.65 -8.86
C THR A 59 -0.17 1.24 -9.70
N GLU A 60 -1.40 0.75 -9.58
CA GLU A 60 -2.58 1.32 -10.24
C GLU A 60 -2.77 2.79 -9.85
N VAL A 61 -2.73 3.10 -8.55
CA VAL A 61 -2.88 4.48 -8.08
C VAL A 61 -1.75 5.37 -8.58
N TYR A 62 -0.51 4.85 -8.58
CA TYR A 62 0.64 5.58 -9.09
C TYR A 62 0.52 5.86 -10.59
N ASN A 63 0.10 4.87 -11.38
CA ASN A 63 -0.15 5.03 -12.81
C ASN A 63 -1.30 5.99 -13.07
N ALA A 64 -2.42 5.89 -12.34
CA ALA A 64 -3.52 6.84 -12.42
C ALA A 64 -3.04 8.27 -12.12
N LYS A 65 -2.20 8.45 -11.10
CA LYS A 65 -1.60 9.75 -10.77
C LYS A 65 -0.64 10.27 -11.85
N LYS A 66 0.07 9.38 -12.55
CA LYS A 66 0.94 9.73 -13.68
C LYS A 66 0.15 10.04 -14.95
N ALA A 67 -0.98 9.35 -15.16
CA ALA A 67 -1.84 9.51 -16.32
C ALA A 67 -2.67 10.80 -16.27
N VAL A 68 -2.95 11.32 -15.07
CA VAL A 68 -3.51 12.67 -14.92
C VAL A 68 -2.42 13.68 -15.30
N PRO A 69 -2.58 14.43 -16.41
CA PRO A 69 -1.62 15.48 -16.76
C PRO A 69 -1.69 16.53 -15.66
N ARG A 70 -0.56 16.80 -15.03
CA ARG A 70 -0.42 18.02 -14.24
C ARG A 70 -0.27 19.14 -15.27
N GLY A 71 -1.40 19.75 -15.63
CA GLY A 71 -1.41 21.05 -16.29
C GLY A 71 -0.72 22.10 -15.43
#